data_AF-A0A8X7R6X0-F1
#
_entry.id   AF-A0A8X7R6X0-F1
#
_cell.length_a   1.000
_cell.length_b   1.000
_cell.length_c   1.000
_cell.angle_alpha   90.00
_cell.angle_beta   90.00
_cell.angle_gamma   90.00
#
_symmetry.space_group_name_H-M   'P 1'
#
loop_
_entity.id
_entity.type
_entity.pdbx_description
1 polymer ?
#
loop_
_entity_poly.entity_id
_entity_poly.type
_entity_poly.pdbx_seq_one_letter_code
_entity_poly.pdbx_strand_id
1 'polypeptide(L)'
;MVNPILRISLTVYKLGALCMQWMQDKVYSIREAAANNPKRFAEEFGPEWAMQHLVPQFLHVVVEASKERVPNIKFNVPKLLQSIIPIVDQSVR
;
A
#
# COMPACT_ATOMS: atom_id res chain seq x y z
N MET A 1 -10.94 -4.81 28.66
CA MET A 1 -10.48 -5.89 27.77
C MET A 1 -10.62 -5.39 26.34
N VAL A 2 -9.52 -5.15 25.63
CA VAL A 2 -9.59 -4.71 24.22
C VAL A 2 -9.91 -5.95 23.37
N ASN A 3 -10.97 -5.88 22.57
CA ASN A 3 -11.44 -6.98 21.74
C ASN A 3 -10.31 -7.50 20.81
N PRO A 4 -10.04 -8.81 20.73
CA PRO A 4 -8.98 -9.38 19.88
C PRO A 4 -9.08 -8.97 18.41
N ILE A 5 -10.29 -8.81 17.88
CA ILE A 5 -10.57 -8.38 16.51
C ILE A 5 -10.07 -6.95 16.31
N LEU A 6 -10.35 -6.04 17.26
CA LEU A 6 -9.85 -4.66 17.23
C LEU A 6 -8.31 -4.60 17.25
N ARG A 7 -7.64 -5.52 17.96
CA ARG A 7 -6.18 -5.58 18.04
C ARG A 7 -5.55 -6.03 16.71
N ILE A 8 -6.19 -6.97 16.02
CA ILE A 8 -5.79 -7.41 14.67
C ILE A 8 -5.99 -6.26 13.68
N SER A 9 -7.17 -5.62 13.66
CA SER A 9 -7.45 -4.47 12.78
C SER A 9 -6.48 -3.30 12.99
N LEU A 10 -6.12 -2.98 14.24
CA LEU A 10 -5.14 -1.94 14.55
C LEU A 10 -3.73 -2.29 14.07
N THR A 11 -3.34 -3.56 14.15
CA THR A 11 -2.03 -4.03 13.70
C THR A 11 -1.92 -3.97 12.18
N VAL A 12 -2.98 -4.40 11.50
CA VAL A 12 -3.11 -4.34 10.04
C VAL A 12 -3.06 -2.90 9.51
N TYR A 13 -3.73 -1.95 10.19
CA TYR A 13 -3.64 -0.52 9.85
C TYR A 13 -2.22 0.04 9.95
N LYS A 14 -1.51 -0.29 11.04
CA LYS A 14 -0.12 0.15 11.26
C LYS A 14 0.83 -0.41 10.19
N LEU A 15 0.59 -1.65 9.77
CA LEU A 15 1.39 -2.31 8.74
C LEU A 15 1.26 -1.63 7.38
N GLY A 16 0.03 -1.23 7.01
CA GLY A 16 -0.22 -0.43 5.80
C GLY A 16 0.55 0.89 5.82
N ALA A 17 0.45 1.65 6.92
CA ALA A 17 1.13 2.94 7.05
C ALA A 17 2.67 2.83 6.99
N LEU A 18 3.24 1.81 7.65
CA LEU A 18 4.69 1.52 7.59
C LEU A 18 5.14 1.19 6.17
N CYS A 19 4.34 0.43 5.43
CA CYS A 19 4.63 0.08 4.04
C CYS A 19 4.69 1.33 3.15
N MET A 20 3.80 2.30 3.37
CA MET A 20 3.82 3.59 2.66
C MET A 20 5.06 4.40 2.99
N GLN A 21 5.47 4.42 4.26
CA GLN A 21 6.68 5.09 4.71
C GLN A 21 7.95 4.48 4.07
N TRP A 22 8.02 3.15 3.95
CA TRP A 22 9.15 2.47 3.32
C TRP A 22 9.25 2.71 1.81
N MET A 23 8.15 3.04 1.13
CA MET A 23 8.21 3.46 -0.27
C MET A 23 8.95 4.80 -0.48
N GLN A 24 9.06 5.61 0.56
CA GLN A 24 9.80 6.88 0.56
C GLN A 24 11.22 6.75 1.15
N ASP A 25 11.67 5.54 1.48
CA ASP A 25 12.98 5.32 2.06
C ASP A 25 14.11 5.76 1.13
N LYS A 26 15.22 6.28 1.67
CA LYS A 26 16.38 6.72 0.89
C LYS A 26 17.10 5.53 0.24
N VAL A 27 17.02 4.34 0.82
CA VAL A 27 17.64 3.09 0.34
C VAL A 27 16.75 2.42 -0.72
N TYR A 28 17.32 2.11 -1.89
CA TYR A 28 16.58 1.52 -3.01
C TYR A 28 15.95 0.15 -2.69
N SER A 29 16.70 -0.76 -2.07
CA SER A 29 16.21 -2.12 -1.76
C SER A 29 15.03 -2.12 -0.79
N ILE A 30 14.96 -1.14 0.12
CA ILE A 30 13.81 -0.97 1.02
C ILE A 30 12.57 -0.55 0.22
N ARG A 31 12.71 0.41 -0.70
CA ARG A 31 11.61 0.84 -1.57
C ARG A 31 11.09 -0.31 -2.44
N GLU A 32 11.98 -1.12 -2.98
CA GLU A 32 11.61 -2.28 -3.81
C GLU A 32 10.86 -3.35 -3.02
N ALA A 33 11.32 -3.67 -1.80
CA ALA A 33 10.60 -4.58 -0.91
C ALA A 33 9.21 -4.03 -0.53
N ALA A 34 9.14 -2.73 -0.22
CA ALA A 34 7.90 -2.05 0.13
C ALA A 34 6.87 -2.05 -1.02
N ALA A 35 7.31 -1.96 -2.28
CA ALA A 35 6.42 -1.99 -3.43
C ALA A 35 5.73 -3.35 -3.64
N ASN A 36 6.28 -4.44 -3.09
CA ASN A 36 5.73 -5.80 -3.23
C ASN A 36 4.75 -6.19 -2.11
N ASN A 37 4.86 -5.57 -0.93
CA ASN A 37 4.02 -5.91 0.23
C ASN A 37 2.51 -5.65 0.01
N PRO A 38 2.08 -4.56 -0.66
CA PRO A 38 0.67 -4.33 -0.96
C PRO A 38 -0.02 -5.45 -1.71
N LYS A 39 0.67 -6.03 -2.69
CA LYS A 39 0.15 -7.15 -3.47
C LYS A 39 -0.12 -8.33 -2.54
N ARG A 40 0.83 -8.68 -1.67
CA ARG A 40 0.67 -9.75 -0.69
C ARG A 40 -0.47 -9.50 0.28
N PHE A 41 -0.63 -8.27 0.77
CA PHE A 41 -1.76 -7.91 1.62
C PHE A 41 -3.10 -8.04 0.90
N ALA A 42 -3.17 -7.61 -0.37
CA ALA A 42 -4.38 -7.77 -1.16
C ALA A 42 -4.71 -9.23 -1.46
N GLU A 43 -3.69 -10.08 -1.68
CA GLU A 43 -3.84 -11.54 -1.85
C GLU A 43 -4.31 -12.22 -0.55
N GLU A 44 -3.79 -11.79 0.61
CA GLU A 44 -4.04 -12.44 1.90
C GLU A 44 -5.34 -11.97 2.58
N PHE A 45 -5.65 -10.67 2.50
CA PHE A 45 -6.86 -10.09 3.12
C PHE A 45 -8.03 -9.92 2.16
N GLY A 46 -7.81 -10.18 0.86
CA GLY A 46 -8.82 -10.10 -0.17
C GLY A 46 -9.07 -8.68 -0.71
N PRO A 47 -9.88 -8.58 -1.78
CA PRO A 47 -9.96 -7.38 -2.60
C PRO A 47 -10.77 -6.26 -1.93
N GLU A 48 -11.80 -6.59 -1.14
CA GLU A 48 -12.61 -5.59 -0.41
C GLU A 48 -11.79 -4.88 0.66
N TRP A 49 -10.99 -5.65 1.42
CA TRP A 49 -10.08 -5.09 2.41
C TRP A 49 -9.04 -4.17 1.75
N ALA A 50 -8.48 -4.60 0.62
CA ALA A 50 -7.53 -3.81 -0.15
C ALA A 50 -8.14 -2.49 -0.64
N MET A 51 -9.38 -2.50 -1.16
CA MET A 51 -10.11 -1.30 -1.56
C MET A 51 -10.34 -0.34 -0.40
N GLN A 52 -10.68 -0.84 0.79
CA GLN A 52 -10.96 0.00 1.96
C GLN A 52 -9.70 0.57 2.62
N HIS A 53 -8.57 -0.16 2.59
CA HIS A 53 -7.41 0.16 3.44
C HIS A 53 -6.14 0.50 2.67
N LEU A 54 -5.91 -0.12 1.52
CA LEU A 54 -4.70 0.11 0.72
C LEU A 54 -4.91 1.25 -0.27
N VAL A 55 -6.01 1.26 -1.00
CA VAL A 55 -6.28 2.26 -2.05
C VAL A 55 -6.25 3.70 -1.52
N PRO A 56 -6.89 4.06 -0.39
CA PRO A 56 -6.84 5.44 0.13
C PRO A 56 -5.42 5.88 0.49
N GLN A 57 -4.63 4.97 1.06
CA GLN A 57 -3.24 5.25 1.42
C GLN A 57 -2.36 5.42 0.17
N PHE A 58 -2.60 4.62 -0.89
CA PHE A 58 -1.89 4.79 -2.15
C PHE A 58 -2.19 6.12 -2.80
N LEU A 59 -3.46 6.51 -2.88
CA LEU A 59 -3.83 7.81 -3.45
C LEU A 59 -3.12 8.95 -2.72
N HIS A 60 -3.02 8.88 -1.39
CA HIS A 60 -2.25 9.84 -0.60
C HIS A 60 -0.75 9.82 -0.98
N VAL A 61 -0.12 8.64 -1.06
CA VAL A 61 1.29 8.53 -1.47
C VAL A 61 1.53 9.01 -2.90
N VAL A 62 0.62 8.74 -3.85
CA VAL A 62 0.70 9.22 -5.23
C VAL A 62 0.64 10.75 -5.27
N VAL A 63 -0.30 11.34 -4.54
CA VAL A 63 -0.45 12.80 -4.47
C VAL A 63 0.79 13.44 -3.85
N GLU A 64 1.31 12.89 -2.75
CA GLU A 64 2.53 13.42 -2.12
C GLU A 64 3.77 13.22 -3.01
N ALA A 65 3.94 12.05 -3.61
CA ALA A 65 5.03 11.77 -4.56
C ALA A 65 4.94 12.65 -5.82
N SER A 66 3.74 13.05 -6.24
CA SER A 66 3.55 13.96 -7.38
C SER A 66 4.06 15.37 -7.10
N LYS A 67 4.08 15.77 -5.82
CA LYS A 67 4.62 17.06 -5.35
C LYS A 67 6.15 17.04 -5.22
N GLU A 68 6.77 15.85 -5.21
CA GLU A 68 8.20 15.69 -5.02
C GLU A 68 8.99 16.14 -6.27
N ARG A 69 9.99 17.02 -6.07
CA ARG A 69 10.84 17.54 -7.17
C ARG A 69 11.81 16.49 -7.74
N VAL A 70 12.09 15.43 -6.98
CA VAL A 70 13.07 14.40 -7.33
C VAL A 70 12.38 13.22 -8.04
N PRO A 71 12.69 12.93 -9.33
CA PRO A 71 11.96 11.98 -10.18
C PRO A 71 11.93 10.52 -9.69
N ASN A 72 12.86 10.16 -8.81
CA ASN A 72 13.21 8.79 -8.43
C ASN A 72 12.05 8.05 -7.73
N ILE A 73 11.09 8.79 -7.16
CA ILE A 73 9.91 8.24 -6.48
C ILE A 73 8.76 7.99 -7.47
N LYS A 74 8.79 8.61 -8.67
CA LYS A 74 7.69 8.57 -9.65
C LYS A 74 7.49 7.20 -10.32
N PHE A 75 8.51 6.35 -10.37
CA PHE A 75 8.46 5.08 -11.11
C PHE A 75 7.93 3.88 -10.30
N ASN A 76 7.89 3.97 -8.97
CA ASN A 76 7.40 2.85 -8.14
C ASN A 76 5.87 2.82 -8.04
N VAL A 77 5.23 3.99 -8.12
CA VAL A 77 3.76 4.12 -8.10
C VAL A 77 3.09 3.37 -9.27
N PRO A 78 3.51 3.54 -10.55
CA PRO A 78 2.94 2.78 -11.67
C PRO A 78 3.11 1.26 -11.53
N LYS A 79 4.29 0.80 -11.09
CA LYS A 79 4.61 -0.63 -10.88
C LYS A 79 3.72 -1.26 -9.84
N LEU A 80 3.53 -0.54 -8.74
CA LEU A 80 2.60 -0.93 -7.69
C LEU A 80 1.17 -0.98 -8.23
N LEU A 81 0.67 0.09 -8.84
CA LEU A 81 -0.70 0.14 -9.39
C LEU A 81 -0.97 -1.03 -10.35
N GLN A 82 -0.04 -1.34 -11.26
CA GLN A 82 -0.14 -2.50 -12.15
C GLN A 82 -0.31 -3.83 -11.39
N SER A 83 0.26 -3.96 -10.19
CA SER A 83 0.19 -5.20 -9.41
C SER A 83 -1.09 -5.32 -8.56
N ILE A 84 -1.67 -4.20 -8.10
CA ILE A 84 -2.86 -4.21 -7.24
C ILE A 84 -4.16 -4.11 -8.04
N ILE A 85 -4.19 -3.36 -9.16
CA ILE A 85 -5.38 -3.18 -10.00
C ILE A 85 -6.12 -4.49 -10.29
N PRO A 86 -5.48 -5.59 -10.76
CA PRO A 86 -6.21 -6.82 -11.07
C PRO A 86 -6.82 -7.52 -9.85
N ILE A 87 -6.37 -7.19 -8.63
CA ILE A 87 -6.93 -7.72 -7.39
C ILE A 87 -8.13 -6.86 -6.97
N VAL A 88 -7.97 -5.53 -6.95
CA VAL A 88 -9.07 -4.64 -6.55
C VAL A 88 -10.20 -4.53 -7.57
N ASP A 89 -9.93 -4.76 -8.86
CA ASP A 89 -10.96 -4.83 -9.90
C ASP A 89 -11.97 -5.97 -9.66
N GLN A 90 -11.57 -7.01 -8.91
CA GLN A 90 -12.46 -8.09 -8.50
C GLN A 90 -13.52 -7.65 -7.48
N SER A 91 -13.31 -6.53 -6.78
CA SER A 91 -14.30 -5.95 -5.86
C SER A 91 -15.34 -5.06 -6.54
N VAL A 92 -15.12 -4.68 -7.80
CA VAL A 92 -16.03 -3.79 -8.55
C VAL A 92 -16.93 -4.59 -9.52
N ARG A 93 -16.70 -5.90 -9.65
CA ARG A 93 -17.53 -6.85 -10.40
C ARG A 93 -18.53 -7.54 -9.49
#